data_AF-A0AAE8KBY7-F1
#
_entry.id   AF-A0AAE8KBY7-F1
#
_cell.length_a   1.000
_cell.length_b   1.000
_cell.length_c   1.000
_cell.angle_alpha   90.00
_cell.angle_beta   90.00
_cell.angle_gamma   90.00
#
_symmetry.space_group_name_H-M   'P 1'
#
loop_
_entity.id
_entity.type
_entity.pdbx_description
1 polymer ?
#
loop_
_entity_poly.entity_id
_entity_poly.type
_entity_poly.pdbx_seq_one_letter_code
_entity_poly.pdbx_strand_id
1 'polypeptide(L)'
;MADVFDYITDFFSGVTDSYVMIEKEIERAMVKGVLAPAKKLSINSIKSNTKQSMTTSGTAIKRSLNQVGEQLDGSMKGEFSSKVVQTLGEESKRYTKLFNK
;
A
#
# COMPACT_ATOMS: atom_id res chain seq x y z
N MET A 1 -37.98 -0.24 52.97
CA MET A 1 -38.70 -0.51 51.71
C MET A 1 -37.92 0.21 50.64
N ALA A 2 -37.46 -0.49 49.60
CA ALA A 2 -36.89 0.20 48.43
C ALA A 2 -37.97 1.11 47.85
N ASP A 3 -37.63 2.38 47.61
CA ASP A 3 -38.59 3.39 47.16
C ASP A 3 -39.03 3.05 45.74
N VAL A 4 -40.32 3.19 45.44
CA VAL A 4 -40.88 2.90 44.11
C VAL A 4 -40.16 3.74 43.04
N PHE A 5 -39.64 4.91 43.43
CA PHE A 5 -38.79 5.76 42.60
C PHE A 5 -37.44 5.12 42.23
N ASP A 6 -36.79 4.37 43.11
CA ASP A 6 -35.53 3.69 42.82
C ASP A 6 -35.74 2.58 41.78
N TYR A 7 -36.83 1.81 41.90
CA TYR A 7 -37.19 0.78 40.94
C TYR A 7 -37.52 1.35 39.55
N ILE A 8 -38.25 2.46 39.50
CA ILE A 8 -38.56 3.15 38.24
C ILE A 8 -37.27 3.67 37.59
N THR A 9 -36.38 4.25 38.37
CA THR A 9 -35.11 4.78 37.85
C THR A 9 -34.22 3.67 37.31
N ASP A 10 -34.10 2.55 38.01
CA ASP A 10 -33.31 1.38 37.59
C ASP A 10 -33.86 0.73 36.31
N PHE A 11 -35.19 0.68 36.17
CA PHE A 11 -35.84 0.19 34.95
C PHE A 11 -35.54 1.07 33.73
N PHE A 12 -35.64 2.39 33.87
CA PHE A 12 -35.35 3.32 32.75
C PHE A 12 -33.86 3.47 32.46
N SER A 13 -32.97 3.33 33.45
CA SER A 13 -31.52 3.27 33.21
C SER A 13 -31.14 2.02 32.44
N GLY A 14 -31.70 0.85 32.76
CA GLY A 14 -31.48 -0.38 32.00
C GLY A 14 -31.92 -0.30 30.53
N VAL A 15 -33.02 0.43 30.26
CA VAL A 15 -33.46 0.72 28.89
C VAL A 15 -32.46 1.62 28.15
N THR A 16 -31.95 2.65 28.81
CA THR A 16 -30.97 3.58 28.24
C THR A 16 -29.65 2.88 27.93
N ASP A 17 -29.17 2.03 28.84
CA ASP A 17 -27.95 1.23 28.66
C ASP A 17 -28.10 0.23 27.49
N SER A 18 -29.30 -0.34 27.33
CA SER A 18 -29.61 -1.25 26.22
C SER A 18 -29.53 -0.54 24.87
N TYR A 19 -30.03 0.69 24.75
CA TYR A 19 -29.90 1.48 23.51
C TYR A 19 -28.45 1.78 23.16
N VAL A 20 -27.64 2.19 24.15
CA VAL A 20 -26.20 2.45 23.95
C VAL A 20 -25.47 1.19 23.49
N MET A 21 -25.84 0.03 24.01
CA MET A 21 -25.25 -1.25 23.59
C MET A 21 -25.63 -1.60 22.15
N ILE A 22 -26.90 -1.42 21.76
CA ILE A 22 -27.36 -1.65 20.38
C ILE A 22 -26.62 -0.72 19.40
N GLU A 23 -26.50 0.56 19.73
CA GLU A 23 -25.78 1.54 18.90
C GLU A 23 -24.31 1.11 18.69
N LYS A 24 -23.61 0.74 19.79
CA LYS A 24 -22.24 0.24 19.71
C LYS A 24 -22.11 -1.04 18.88
N GLU A 25 -23.08 -1.94 18.94
CA GLU A 25 -23.07 -3.15 18.12
C GLU A 25 -23.27 -2.84 16.64
N ILE A 26 -24.18 -1.94 16.31
CA ILE A 26 -24.41 -1.47 14.93
C ILE A 26 -23.15 -0.79 14.40
N GLU A 27 -22.54 0.11 15.17
CA GLU A 27 -21.28 0.76 14.79
C GLU A 27 -20.17 -0.26 14.54
N ARG A 28 -20.00 -1.24 15.45
CA ARG A 28 -19.02 -2.32 15.28
C ARG A 28 -19.30 -3.15 14.03
N ALA A 29 -20.57 -3.46 13.75
CA ALA A 29 -20.96 -4.20 12.56
C ALA A 29 -20.66 -3.41 11.29
N MET A 30 -20.96 -2.10 11.27
CA MET A 30 -20.66 -1.22 10.13
C MET A 30 -19.16 -1.08 9.89
N VAL A 31 -18.37 -0.90 10.95
CA VAL A 31 -16.90 -0.82 10.87
C VAL A 31 -16.33 -2.12 10.30
N LYS A 32 -16.75 -3.28 10.83
CA LYS A 32 -16.24 -4.58 10.41
C LYS A 32 -16.71 -5.00 9.02
N GLY A 33 -17.98 -4.77 8.71
CA GLY A 33 -18.63 -5.26 7.50
C GLY A 33 -18.42 -4.36 6.29
N VAL A 34 -18.28 -3.05 6.49
CA VAL A 34 -18.26 -2.07 5.38
C VAL A 34 -16.93 -1.32 5.35
N LEU A 35 -16.60 -0.61 6.42
CA LEU A 35 -15.48 0.34 6.40
C LEU A 35 -14.12 -0.37 6.32
N ALA A 36 -13.91 -1.43 7.11
CA ALA A 36 -12.65 -2.17 7.10
C ALA A 36 -12.37 -2.86 5.75
N PRO A 37 -13.32 -3.59 5.13
CA PRO A 37 -13.15 -4.12 3.78
C PRO A 37 -12.90 -3.04 2.73
N ALA A 38 -13.66 -1.94 2.75
CA ALA A 38 -13.46 -0.82 1.82
C ALA A 38 -12.05 -0.22 1.93
N LYS A 39 -11.55 -0.01 3.16
CA LYS A 39 -10.19 0.47 3.40
C LYS A 39 -9.13 -0.52 2.93
N LYS A 40 -9.37 -1.82 3.13
CA LYS A 40 -8.47 -2.89 2.62
C LYS A 40 -8.40 -2.88 1.10
N LEU A 41 -9.53 -2.71 0.40
CA LEU A 41 -9.57 -2.59 -1.06
C LEU A 41 -8.80 -1.36 -1.54
N SER A 42 -8.96 -0.21 -0.88
CA SER A 42 -8.20 1.01 -1.20
C SER A 42 -6.68 0.79 -1.04
N ILE A 43 -6.24 0.18 0.05
CA ILE A 43 -4.81 -0.16 0.26
C ILE A 43 -4.30 -1.07 -0.84
N ASN A 44 -5.06 -2.09 -1.23
CA ASN A 44 -4.67 -3.00 -2.30
C ASN A 44 -4.56 -2.29 -3.65
N SER A 45 -5.49 -1.38 -3.96
CA SER A 45 -5.44 -0.56 -5.17
C SER A 45 -4.19 0.32 -5.20
N ILE A 46 -3.89 1.03 -4.10
CA ILE A 46 -2.68 1.85 -3.97
C ILE A 46 -1.42 1.00 -4.18
N LYS A 47 -1.36 -0.18 -3.55
CA LYS A 47 -0.22 -1.11 -3.71
C LYS A 47 -0.05 -1.56 -5.16
N SER A 48 -1.14 -1.89 -5.84
CA SER A 48 -1.14 -2.29 -7.24
C SER A 48 -0.64 -1.17 -8.16
N ASN A 49 -1.22 0.04 -8.01
CA ASN A 49 -0.86 1.20 -8.81
C ASN A 49 0.59 1.62 -8.59
N THR A 50 1.05 1.59 -7.33
CA THR A 50 2.44 1.86 -6.98
C THR A 50 3.38 0.84 -7.63
N LYS A 51 3.06 -0.46 -7.54
CA LYS A 51 3.84 -1.51 -8.21
C LYS A 51 3.93 -1.26 -9.72
N GLN A 52 2.81 -0.94 -10.36
CA GLN A 52 2.78 -0.64 -11.80
C GLN A 52 3.65 0.58 -12.14
N SER A 53 3.52 1.68 -11.39
CA SER A 53 4.30 2.91 -11.60
C SER A 53 5.81 2.66 -11.44
N MET A 54 6.21 1.90 -10.40
CA MET A 54 7.60 1.52 -10.18
C MET A 54 8.12 0.65 -11.33
N THR A 55 7.36 -0.33 -11.79
CA THR A 55 7.76 -1.19 -12.93
C THR A 55 7.95 -0.38 -14.21
N THR A 56 7.02 0.54 -14.52
CA THR A 56 7.14 1.44 -15.67
C THR A 56 8.40 2.29 -15.58
N SER A 57 8.62 2.93 -14.43
CA SER A 57 9.77 3.81 -14.20
C SER A 57 11.09 3.04 -14.29
N GLY A 58 11.19 1.88 -13.64
CA GLY A 58 12.40 1.06 -13.70
C GLY A 58 12.67 0.49 -15.09
N THR A 59 11.63 0.17 -15.87
CA THR A 59 11.78 -0.23 -17.28
C THR A 59 12.28 0.93 -18.13
N ALA A 60 11.79 2.16 -17.89
CA ALA A 60 12.30 3.35 -18.55
C ALA A 60 13.78 3.61 -18.23
N ILE A 61 14.16 3.56 -16.94
CA ILE A 61 15.56 3.69 -16.50
C ILE A 61 16.44 2.63 -17.17
N LYS A 62 15.99 1.37 -17.19
CA LYS A 62 16.71 0.28 -17.86
C LYS A 62 16.99 0.58 -19.33
N ARG A 63 15.98 1.09 -20.06
CA ARG A 63 16.15 1.49 -21.46
C ARG A 63 17.16 2.62 -21.62
N SER A 64 17.06 3.66 -20.78
CA SER A 64 18.01 4.78 -20.80
C SER A 64 19.44 4.35 -20.51
N LEU A 65 19.65 3.48 -19.51
CA LEU A 65 20.99 2.95 -19.18
C LEU A 65 21.58 2.13 -20.33
N ASN A 66 20.76 1.29 -20.97
CA ASN A 66 21.20 0.52 -22.13
C ASN A 66 21.57 1.43 -23.30
N GLN A 67 20.75 2.44 -23.59
CA GLN A 67 21.02 3.41 -24.66
C GLN A 67 22.30 4.21 -24.40
N VAL A 68 22.52 4.66 -23.16
CA VAL A 68 23.78 5.35 -22.78
C VAL A 68 24.96 4.40 -22.91
N GLY A 69 24.82 3.13 -22.52
CA GLY A 69 25.85 2.11 -22.71
C GLY A 69 26.23 1.92 -24.18
N GLU A 70 25.24 1.78 -25.06
CA GLU A 70 25.46 1.64 -26.52
C GLU A 70 26.13 2.89 -27.12
N GLN A 71 25.74 4.10 -26.68
CA GLN A 71 26.36 5.35 -27.14
C GLN A 71 27.81 5.49 -26.65
N LEU A 72 28.10 5.09 -25.41
CA LEU A 72 29.45 5.12 -24.86
C LEU A 72 30.35 4.08 -25.53
N ASP A 73 29.85 2.87 -25.79
CA ASP A 73 30.59 1.82 -26.52
C ASP A 73 30.95 2.27 -27.95
N GLY A 74 30.03 2.97 -28.63
CA GLY A 74 30.28 3.53 -29.95
C GLY A 74 31.20 4.75 -29.98
N SER A 75 31.22 5.57 -28.91
CA SER A 75 31.95 6.85 -28.88
C SER A 75 33.32 6.78 -28.17
N MET A 76 33.48 5.89 -27.18
CA MET A 76 34.70 5.72 -26.42
C MET A 76 35.32 4.35 -26.71
N LYS A 77 36.57 4.33 -27.20
CA LYS A 77 37.33 3.07 -27.43
C LYS A 77 38.37 2.87 -26.32
N GLY A 78 38.50 1.63 -25.85
CA GLY A 78 39.54 1.24 -24.87
C GLY A 78 38.98 0.65 -23.56
N GLU A 79 39.89 0.20 -22.68
CA GLU A 79 39.56 -0.57 -21.48
C GLU A 79 38.66 0.17 -20.47
N PHE A 80 38.82 1.50 -20.37
CA PHE A 80 37.97 2.35 -19.53
C PHE A 80 36.51 2.42 -20.03
N SER A 81 36.31 2.44 -21.36
CA SER A 81 34.97 2.41 -21.97
C SER A 81 34.24 1.11 -21.63
N SER A 82 34.92 -0.02 -21.80
CA SER A 82 34.39 -1.35 -21.51
C SER A 82 33.93 -1.47 -20.04
N LYS A 83 34.70 -0.90 -19.10
CA LYS A 83 34.35 -0.90 -17.67
C LYS A 83 33.06 -0.11 -17.40
N VAL A 84 32.89 1.07 -17.99
CA VAL A 84 31.70 1.92 -17.81
C VAL A 84 30.46 1.26 -18.39
N VAL A 85 30.55 0.71 -19.60
CA VAL A 85 29.46 -0.03 -20.26
C VAL A 85 29.06 -1.26 -19.44
N GLN A 86 30.04 -1.99 -18.90
CA GLN A 86 29.79 -3.13 -18.02
C GLN A 86 29.04 -2.70 -16.75
N THR A 87 29.48 -1.64 -16.07
CA THR A 87 28.83 -1.12 -14.85
C THR A 87 27.39 -0.67 -15.13
N LEU A 88 27.14 0.00 -16.26
CA LEU A 88 25.78 0.37 -16.69
C LEU A 88 24.89 -0.86 -16.92
N GLY A 89 25.44 -1.91 -17.55
CA GLY A 89 24.73 -3.18 -17.76
C GLY A 89 24.42 -3.94 -16.47
N GLU A 90 25.33 -3.91 -15.49
CA GLU A 90 25.12 -4.51 -14.17
C GLU A 90 24.02 -3.76 -13.38
N GLU A 91 24.04 -2.43 -13.40
CA GLU A 91 23.03 -1.60 -12.74
C GLU A 91 21.64 -1.75 -13.40
N SER A 92 21.60 -1.82 -14.74
CA SER A 92 20.40 -2.16 -15.53
C SER A 92 19.76 -3.49 -15.11
N LYS A 93 20.58 -4.51 -14.79
CA LYS A 93 20.09 -5.81 -14.27
C LYS A 93 19.49 -5.70 -12.86
N ARG A 94 19.94 -4.77 -12.01
CA ARG A 94 19.36 -4.57 -10.67
C ARG A 94 17.92 -4.07 -10.74
N TYR A 95 17.62 -3.18 -11.69
CA TYR A 95 16.23 -2.77 -11.96
C TYR A 95 15.37 -3.95 -12.45
N THR A 96 15.92 -4.95 -13.14
CA THR A 96 15.16 -6.15 -13.54
C THR A 96 14.78 -7.03 -12.33
N LYS A 97 15.64 -7.08 -11.28
CA LYS A 97 15.38 -7.86 -10.05
C LYS A 97 14.33 -7.23 -9.13
N LEU A 98 14.16 -5.91 -9.17
CA LEU A 98 13.18 -5.20 -8.34
C LEU A 98 11.71 -5.51 -8.71
N PHE A 99 11.46 -6.03 -9.91
CA PHE A 99 10.10 -6.27 -10.43
C PHE A 99 9.70 -7.75 -10.54
N ASN A 100 10.65 -8.68 -10.39
CA ASN A 100 10.46 -10.13 -10.54
C ASN A 100 10.36 -10.91 -9.19
N LYS A 101 9.96 -10.24 -8.10
CA LYS A 101 9.79 -10.89 -6.78
C LYS A 101 8.32 -11.00 -6.38
#